data_AF-A0A958Y1E5-F1
#
_entry.id   AF-A0A958Y1E5-F1
#
_cell.length_a   1.000
_cell.length_b   1.000
_cell.length_c   1.000
_cell.angle_alpha   90.00
_cell.angle_beta   90.00
_cell.angle_gamma   90.00
#
_symmetry.space_group_name_H-M   'P 1'
#
loop_
_entity.id
_entity.type
_entity.pdbx_description
1 polymer ?
#
loop_
_entity_poly.entity_id
_entity_poly.type
_entity_poly.pdbx_seq_one_letter_code
_entity_poly.pdbx_strand_id
1 'polypeptide(L)'
;VEWMLARSADFDAGYGFVMNLETLEKNHLSDAILDKLAAWEAARMQGAFPPELKERLQDIDNEFELEQTGAGAWRLREVQVVHFRHEHRVRQPGEPLHSAFDFESPKDGQQVAFLASARGAGIEAIRLELDNYKTIEIPGRLNEGEVLWYAGGDKAVAYSASWRKL
;
A
#
# COMPACT_ATOMS: atom_id res chain seq x y z
N VAL A 1 7.61 0.00 0.82
CA VAL A 1 9.04 0.03 0.43
C VAL A 1 9.37 1.33 -0.30
N GLU A 2 8.51 1.78 -1.22
CA GLU A 2 8.78 2.98 -2.04
C GLU A 2 8.93 4.28 -1.24
N TRP A 3 8.17 4.49 -0.15
CA TRP A 3 8.33 5.65 0.75
C TRP A 3 9.76 5.88 1.23
N MET A 4 10.48 4.78 1.48
CA MET A 4 11.85 4.81 1.97
C MET A 4 12.85 5.06 0.83
N LEU A 5 12.53 4.56 -0.37
CA LEU A 5 13.35 4.74 -1.58
C LEU A 5 13.24 6.16 -2.14
N ALA A 6 12.05 6.76 -2.07
CA ALA A 6 11.83 8.17 -2.35
C ALA A 6 12.78 9.05 -1.53
N ARG A 7 12.83 8.80 -0.22
CA ARG A 7 13.68 9.56 0.71
C ARG A 7 15.18 9.35 0.45
N SER A 8 15.62 8.14 0.10
CA SER A 8 17.04 7.91 -0.19
C SER A 8 17.50 8.57 -1.50
N ALA A 9 16.60 8.68 -2.48
CA ALA A 9 16.88 9.33 -3.75
C ALA A 9 17.15 10.85 -3.63
N ASP A 10 16.55 11.51 -2.63
CA ASP A 10 16.85 12.92 -2.30
C ASP A 10 18.32 13.10 -1.93
N PHE A 11 18.78 12.39 -0.89
CA PHE A 11 20.15 12.41 -0.38
C PHE A 11 21.20 11.86 -1.36
N ASP A 12 20.78 11.44 -2.56
CA ASP A 12 21.59 10.68 -3.52
C ASP A 12 22.33 9.50 -2.86
N ALA A 13 21.68 8.91 -1.85
CA ALA A 13 22.21 7.81 -1.08
C ALA A 13 21.69 6.50 -1.68
N GLY A 14 22.58 5.51 -1.80
CA GLY A 14 22.16 4.13 -2.08
C GLY A 14 21.42 3.52 -0.89
N TYR A 15 20.60 2.51 -1.14
CA TYR A 15 19.85 1.83 -0.08
C TYR A 15 20.42 0.43 0.25
N GLY A 16 20.56 0.15 1.55
CA GLY A 16 20.91 -1.18 2.05
C GLY A 16 19.67 -1.98 2.41
N PHE A 17 19.23 -2.89 1.53
CA PHE A 17 18.11 -3.79 1.82
C PHE A 17 18.62 -5.11 2.41
N VAL A 18 18.39 -5.31 3.71
CA VAL A 18 18.81 -6.52 4.42
C VAL A 18 17.63 -7.48 4.55
N MET A 19 17.78 -8.68 4.00
CA MET A 19 16.79 -9.76 4.13
C MET A 19 17.49 -11.11 4.21
N ASN A 20 16.89 -12.04 4.94
CA ASN A 20 17.36 -13.43 4.92
C ASN A 20 16.75 -14.18 3.72
N LEU A 21 17.48 -15.20 3.24
CA LEU A 21 17.09 -15.96 2.06
C LEU A 21 15.72 -16.66 2.25
N GLU A 22 15.49 -17.20 3.45
CA GLU A 22 14.23 -17.89 3.77
C GLU A 22 13.00 -16.98 3.63
N THR A 23 13.09 -15.70 4.04
CA THR A 23 12.00 -14.72 3.91
C THR A 23 11.77 -14.36 2.45
N LEU A 24 12.86 -14.21 1.68
CA LEU A 24 12.78 -13.96 0.24
C LEU A 24 12.08 -15.10 -0.49
N GLU A 25 12.45 -16.36 -0.20
CA GLU A 25 11.85 -17.55 -0.82
C GLU A 25 10.38 -17.75 -0.45
N LYS A 26 9.99 -17.40 0.78
CA LYS A 26 8.62 -17.60 1.27
C LYS A 26 7.66 -16.47 0.88
N ASN A 27 8.17 -15.26 0.66
CA ASN A 27 7.34 -14.11 0.31
C ASN A 27 7.05 -14.10 -1.20
N HIS A 28 5.76 -14.16 -1.55
CA HIS A 28 5.33 -14.28 -2.95
C HIS A 28 5.29 -12.93 -3.68
N LEU A 29 5.74 -11.84 -3.04
CA LEU A 29 5.95 -10.53 -3.64
C LEU A 29 7.43 -10.12 -3.71
N SER A 30 8.36 -11.02 -3.36
CA SER A 30 9.79 -10.74 -3.35
C SER A 30 10.29 -10.13 -4.66
N ASP A 31 9.97 -10.76 -5.80
CA ASP A 31 10.39 -10.28 -7.12
C ASP A 31 9.89 -8.86 -7.39
N ALA A 32 8.60 -8.60 -7.12
CA ALA A 32 8.01 -7.27 -7.30
C ALA A 32 8.66 -6.20 -6.39
N ILE A 33 9.04 -6.55 -5.16
CA ILE A 33 9.76 -5.66 -4.26
C ILE A 33 11.17 -5.36 -4.80
N LEU A 34 11.88 -6.39 -5.28
CA LEU A 34 13.22 -6.25 -5.86
C LEU A 34 13.20 -5.45 -7.16
N ASP A 35 12.18 -5.62 -8.00
CA ASP A 35 11.99 -4.84 -9.22
C ASP A 35 11.79 -3.36 -8.91
N LYS A 36 10.98 -3.04 -7.88
CA LYS A 36 10.80 -1.67 -7.42
C LYS A 36 12.11 -1.08 -6.88
N LEU A 37 12.86 -1.82 -6.08
CA LEU A 37 14.19 -1.43 -5.61
C LEU A 37 15.12 -1.10 -6.79
N ALA A 38 15.19 -1.99 -7.78
CA ALA A 38 16.02 -1.81 -8.97
C ALA A 38 15.60 -0.58 -9.79
N ALA A 39 14.30 -0.36 -9.98
CA ALA A 39 13.79 0.79 -10.72
C ALA A 39 14.15 2.12 -10.05
N TRP A 40 14.00 2.21 -8.72
CA TRP A 40 14.37 3.40 -7.95
C TRP A 40 15.87 3.68 -7.96
N GLU A 41 16.71 2.66 -7.77
CA GLU A 41 18.17 2.82 -7.85
C GLU A 41 18.64 3.22 -9.26
N ALA A 42 18.06 2.63 -10.31
CA ALA A 42 18.37 2.99 -11.68
C ALA A 42 18.00 4.45 -12.00
N ALA A 43 16.83 4.91 -11.54
CA ALA A 43 16.40 6.29 -11.70
C ALA A 43 17.34 7.27 -10.97
N ARG A 44 17.75 6.93 -9.74
CA ARG A 44 18.70 7.72 -8.95
C ARG A 44 20.06 7.82 -9.63
N MET A 45 20.64 6.68 -10.02
CA MET A 45 21.96 6.63 -10.68
C MET A 45 22.01 7.37 -12.02
N GLN A 46 20.87 7.50 -12.71
CA GLN A 46 20.75 8.24 -13.96
C GLN A 46 20.39 9.71 -13.76
N GLY A 47 20.28 10.18 -12.51
CA GLY A 47 19.95 11.57 -12.21
C GLY A 47 18.53 11.96 -12.62
N ALA A 48 17.58 11.02 -12.61
CA ALA A 48 16.21 11.24 -13.08
C ALA A 48 15.37 12.16 -12.17
N PHE A 49 15.89 12.57 -11.01
CA PHE A 49 15.22 13.41 -10.03
C PHE A 49 15.84 14.81 -9.98
N PRO A 50 15.20 15.83 -10.59
CA PRO A 50 15.69 17.22 -10.51
C PRO A 50 15.58 17.78 -9.09
N PRO A 51 16.35 18.84 -8.74
CA PRO A 51 16.42 19.38 -7.38
C PRO A 51 15.06 19.73 -6.76
N GLU A 52 14.15 20.29 -7.54
CA GLU A 52 12.82 20.69 -7.06
C GLU A 52 11.94 19.47 -6.73
N LEU A 53 12.18 18.34 -7.40
CA LEU A 53 11.49 17.09 -7.10
C LEU A 53 12.06 16.43 -5.85
N LYS A 54 13.37 16.54 -5.64
CA LYS A 54 14.06 15.98 -4.48
C LYS A 54 13.54 16.54 -3.15
N GLU A 55 13.28 17.86 -3.08
CA GLU A 55 12.64 18.48 -1.92
C GLU A 55 11.29 17.85 -1.59
N ARG A 56 10.50 17.47 -2.61
CA ARG A 56 9.20 16.80 -2.41
C ARG A 56 9.35 15.35 -1.98
N LEU A 57 10.37 14.65 -2.45
CA LEU A 57 10.69 13.26 -2.07
C LEU A 57 11.20 13.17 -0.61
N GLN A 58 11.77 14.27 -0.08
CA GLN A 58 12.26 14.37 1.28
C GLN A 58 11.11 14.46 2.32
N ASP A 59 9.99 15.07 1.92
CA ASP A 59 8.84 15.28 2.78
C ASP A 59 8.21 13.95 3.22
N ILE A 60 8.07 13.76 4.52
CA ILE A 60 7.58 12.51 5.12
C ILE A 60 6.08 12.29 4.89
N ASP A 61 5.35 13.37 4.62
CA ASP A 61 3.91 13.34 4.41
C ASP A 61 3.56 13.00 2.94
N ASN A 62 4.56 13.01 2.04
CA ASN A 62 4.40 12.65 0.65
C ASN A 62 4.76 11.18 0.40
N GLU A 63 3.87 10.48 -0.28
CA GLU A 63 4.06 9.09 -0.70
C GLU A 63 4.14 9.03 -2.23
N PHE A 64 5.00 8.16 -2.74
CA PHE A 64 5.28 8.09 -4.18
C PHE A 64 5.30 6.66 -4.69
N GLU A 65 4.89 6.51 -5.95
CA GLU A 65 5.05 5.31 -6.74
C GLU A 65 5.89 5.63 -7.98
N LEU A 66 6.95 4.85 -8.19
CA LEU A 66 7.76 4.90 -9.40
C LEU A 66 7.42 3.71 -10.31
N GLU A 67 7.16 4.00 -11.57
CA GLU A 67 6.95 3.02 -12.63
C GLU A 67 7.97 3.26 -13.74
N GLN A 68 8.71 2.22 -14.12
CA GLN A 68 9.56 2.29 -15.31
C GLN A 68 8.69 2.20 -16.56
N THR A 69 8.75 3.22 -17.42
CA THR A 69 7.93 3.31 -18.65
C THR A 69 8.73 3.04 -19.92
N GLY A 70 10.06 2.96 -19.80
CA GLY A 70 10.96 2.63 -20.90
C GLY A 70 12.43 2.62 -20.46
N ALA A 71 13.33 2.46 -21.42
CA ALA A 71 14.77 2.56 -21.16
C ALA A 71 15.13 4.00 -20.74
N GLY A 72 15.64 4.17 -19.52
CA GLY A 72 15.97 5.49 -18.98
C GLY A 72 14.77 6.43 -18.76
N ALA A 73 13.55 5.88 -18.71
CA ALA A 73 12.32 6.65 -18.56
C ALA A 73 11.47 6.08 -17.44
N TRP A 74 11.03 6.97 -16.55
CA TRP A 74 10.16 6.64 -15.43
C TRP A 74 8.99 7.61 -15.34
N ARG A 75 7.90 7.10 -14.77
CA ARG A 75 6.76 7.87 -14.35
C ARG A 75 6.70 7.83 -12.84
N LEU A 76 6.78 9.00 -12.23
CA LEU A 76 6.58 9.18 -10.80
C LEU A 76 5.14 9.66 -10.56
N ARG A 77 4.42 8.96 -9.69
CA ARG A 77 3.09 9.36 -9.22
C ARG A 77 3.13 9.61 -7.73
N GLU A 78 2.47 10.67 -7.31
CA GLU A 78 2.19 10.90 -5.89
C GLU A 78 0.96 10.09 -5.51
N VAL A 79 1.01 9.47 -4.33
CA VAL A 79 -0.06 8.65 -3.77
C VAL A 79 -0.49 9.27 -2.47
N GLN A 80 -1.80 9.37 -2.24
CA GLN A 80 -2.33 9.75 -0.94
C GLN A 80 -2.69 8.51 -0.16
N VAL A 81 -2.13 8.36 1.04
CA VAL A 81 -2.30 7.18 1.88
C VAL A 81 -2.89 7.61 3.22
N VAL A 82 -3.98 6.96 3.62
CA VAL A 82 -4.57 7.12 4.94
C VAL A 82 -4.58 5.77 5.64
N HIS A 83 -4.21 5.76 6.92
CA HIS A 83 -4.13 4.55 7.74
C HIS A 83 -5.27 4.53 8.74
N PHE A 84 -6.09 3.48 8.69
CA PHE A 84 -7.14 3.22 9.66
C PHE A 84 -6.80 2.01 10.52
N ARG A 85 -7.25 2.03 11.78
CA ARG A 85 -7.08 0.91 12.70
C ARG A 85 -8.35 0.67 13.48
N HIS A 86 -8.92 -0.53 13.32
CA HIS A 86 -9.93 -1.05 14.22
C HIS A 86 -9.25 -1.77 15.39
N GLU A 87 -9.72 -1.49 16.60
CA GLU A 87 -9.28 -2.18 17.82
C GLU A 87 -10.48 -2.80 18.49
N HIS A 88 -10.37 -4.08 18.82
CA HIS A 88 -11.35 -4.74 19.67
C HIS A 88 -11.30 -4.13 21.07
N ARG A 89 -12.40 -3.53 21.52
CA ARG A 89 -12.53 -2.92 22.84
C ARG A 89 -13.73 -3.54 23.55
N VAL A 90 -13.61 -3.73 24.86
CA VAL A 90 -14.76 -4.09 25.70
C VAL A 90 -15.70 -2.89 25.70
N ARG A 91 -16.86 -3.06 25.07
CA ARG A 91 -17.86 -2.02 24.83
C ARG A 91 -19.05 -2.17 25.77
N GLN A 92 -19.76 -1.09 26.05
CA GLN A 92 -20.98 -1.16 26.85
C GLN A 92 -22.12 -1.83 26.06
N PRO A 93 -23.13 -2.41 26.73
CA PRO A 93 -24.31 -2.92 26.05
C PRO A 93 -24.95 -1.84 25.16
N GLY A 94 -25.12 -2.14 23.87
CA GLY A 94 -25.73 -1.24 22.87
C GLY A 94 -24.73 -0.46 21.99
N GLU A 95 -23.44 -0.47 22.30
CA GLU A 95 -22.43 0.13 21.41
C GLU A 95 -22.13 -0.77 20.20
N PRO A 96 -21.94 -0.18 19.00
CA PRO A 96 -21.58 -0.95 17.80
C PRO A 96 -20.23 -1.67 17.96
N LEU A 97 -20.20 -2.93 17.53
CA LEU A 97 -18.98 -3.76 17.48
C LEU A 97 -18.09 -3.47 16.26
N HIS A 98 -18.57 -2.65 15.32
CA HIS A 98 -17.83 -2.28 14.10
C HIS A 98 -17.21 -0.88 14.22
N SER A 99 -16.24 -0.61 13.34
CA SER A 99 -15.74 0.74 13.08
C SER A 99 -16.17 1.18 11.68
N ALA A 100 -16.51 2.46 11.55
CA ALA A 100 -16.65 3.14 10.26
C ALA A 100 -15.47 4.10 10.11
N PHE A 101 -14.93 4.17 8.89
CA PHE A 101 -13.83 5.06 8.54
C PHE A 101 -14.18 5.74 7.22
N ASP A 102 -13.95 7.05 7.17
CA ASP A 102 -14.24 7.87 6.00
C ASP A 102 -12.93 8.28 5.33
N PHE A 103 -12.89 8.17 4.01
CA PHE A 103 -11.78 8.63 3.18
C PHE A 103 -12.33 9.46 2.03
N GLU A 104 -11.82 10.68 1.89
CA GLU A 104 -12.16 11.58 0.79
C GLU A 104 -10.99 11.61 -0.20
N SER A 105 -11.26 11.33 -1.47
CA SER A 105 -10.26 11.48 -2.52
C SER A 105 -10.07 12.95 -2.84
N PRO A 106 -8.82 13.46 -2.92
CA PRO A 106 -8.58 14.89 -3.13
C PRO A 106 -8.96 15.39 -4.53
N LYS A 107 -9.20 14.49 -5.50
CA LYS A 107 -9.56 14.85 -6.87
C LYS A 107 -10.55 13.85 -7.47
N ASP A 108 -11.48 14.37 -8.26
CA ASP A 108 -12.44 13.55 -9.01
C ASP A 108 -11.76 12.58 -9.99
N GLY A 109 -12.31 11.37 -10.10
CA GLY A 109 -11.88 10.36 -11.07
C GLY A 109 -10.58 9.63 -10.72
N GLN A 110 -10.03 9.82 -9.52
CA GLN A 110 -8.88 9.04 -9.05
C GLN A 110 -9.28 7.61 -8.69
N GLN A 111 -8.42 6.66 -9.04
CA GLN A 111 -8.57 5.26 -8.64
C GLN A 111 -8.27 5.10 -7.16
N VAL A 112 -9.25 4.60 -6.41
CA VAL A 112 -9.07 4.23 -5.01
C VAL A 112 -8.61 2.78 -4.93
N ALA A 113 -7.57 2.55 -4.14
CA ALA A 113 -7.09 1.23 -3.74
C ALA A 113 -7.09 1.15 -2.21
N PHE A 114 -7.26 -0.04 -1.67
CA PHE A 114 -7.12 -0.26 -0.24
C PHE A 114 -6.50 -1.61 0.06
N LEU A 115 -5.93 -1.70 1.25
CA LEU A 115 -5.46 -2.94 1.84
C LEU A 115 -6.04 -3.05 3.25
N ALA A 116 -6.70 -4.18 3.53
CA ALA A 116 -7.16 -4.53 4.86
C ALA A 116 -6.39 -5.75 5.34
N SER A 117 -5.82 -5.68 6.55
CA SER A 117 -5.10 -6.81 7.15
C SER A 117 -5.69 -7.14 8.51
N ALA A 118 -5.89 -8.43 8.77
CA ALA A 118 -6.39 -8.91 10.05
C ALA A 118 -5.20 -9.32 10.95
N ARG A 119 -5.13 -8.78 12.17
CA ARG A 119 -4.04 -9.03 13.13
C ARG A 119 -4.60 -9.34 14.51
N GLY A 120 -4.15 -10.41 15.15
CA GLY A 120 -4.61 -10.85 16.48
C GLY A 120 -6.01 -11.48 16.50
N ALA A 121 -6.78 -11.36 15.41
CA ALA A 121 -8.08 -11.98 15.22
C ALA A 121 -8.46 -11.91 13.73
N GLY A 122 -9.44 -12.72 13.32
CA GLY A 122 -10.08 -12.58 12.00
C GLY A 122 -11.16 -11.50 11.99
N ILE A 123 -11.46 -10.98 10.79
CA ILE A 123 -12.45 -9.93 10.54
C ILE A 123 -13.51 -10.46 9.56
N GLU A 124 -14.77 -10.13 9.80
CA GLU A 124 -15.91 -10.49 8.95
C GLU A 124 -16.80 -9.27 8.68
N ALA A 125 -17.79 -9.44 7.79
CA ALA A 125 -18.75 -8.39 7.43
C ALA A 125 -18.08 -7.08 6.96
N ILE A 126 -17.02 -7.23 6.16
CA ILE A 126 -16.30 -6.10 5.55
C ILE A 126 -17.21 -5.46 4.50
N ARG A 127 -17.45 -4.15 4.65
CA ARG A 127 -18.29 -3.36 3.75
C ARG A 127 -17.53 -2.12 3.31
N LEU A 128 -17.65 -1.79 2.02
CA LEU A 128 -17.18 -0.55 1.43
C LEU A 128 -18.40 0.26 1.01
N GLU A 129 -18.52 1.49 1.51
CA GLU A 129 -19.55 2.42 1.07
C GLU A 129 -18.94 3.50 0.19
N LEU A 130 -19.58 3.75 -0.96
CA LEU A 130 -19.17 4.75 -1.93
C LEU A 130 -20.20 5.88 -1.94
N ASP A 131 -19.73 7.10 -1.75
CA ASP A 131 -20.49 8.36 -1.85
C ASP A 131 -21.80 8.38 -1.05
N ASN A 132 -21.83 7.71 0.11
CA ASN A 132 -23.03 7.53 0.96
C ASN A 132 -24.25 6.96 0.22
N TYR A 133 -24.01 6.25 -0.88
CA TYR A 133 -25.07 5.78 -1.79
C TYR A 133 -24.97 4.29 -2.07
N LYS A 134 -23.78 3.80 -2.44
CA LYS A 134 -23.59 2.41 -2.84
C LYS A 134 -22.75 1.67 -1.82
N THR A 135 -23.37 0.73 -1.12
CA THR A 135 -22.65 -0.22 -0.26
C THR A 135 -22.30 -1.49 -1.05
N ILE A 136 -21.05 -1.91 -0.93
CA ILE A 136 -20.49 -3.14 -1.51
C ILE A 136 -20.09 -4.03 -0.34
N GLU A 137 -20.70 -5.21 -0.27
CA GLU A 137 -20.28 -6.25 0.68
C GLU A 137 -19.13 -7.05 0.09
N ILE A 138 -18.08 -7.22 0.88
CA ILE A 138 -16.97 -8.09 0.51
C ILE A 138 -17.24 -9.45 1.15
N PRO A 139 -17.56 -10.48 0.36
CA PRO A 139 -17.98 -11.76 0.91
C PRO A 139 -16.84 -12.48 1.61
N GLY A 140 -17.18 -13.18 2.70
CA GLY A 140 -16.26 -14.04 3.43
C GLY A 140 -15.68 -13.43 4.69
N ARG A 141 -14.71 -14.14 5.25
CA ARG A 141 -13.96 -13.79 6.46
C ARG A 141 -12.49 -13.66 6.09
N LEU A 142 -11.83 -12.63 6.59
CA LEU A 142 -10.38 -12.51 6.57
C LEU A 142 -9.83 -13.12 7.86
N ASN A 143 -9.09 -14.22 7.77
CA ASN A 143 -8.48 -14.85 8.94
C ASN A 143 -7.30 -14.03 9.46
N GLU A 144 -6.89 -14.29 10.70
CA GLU A 144 -5.69 -13.65 11.24
C GLU A 144 -4.48 -13.88 10.34
N GLY A 145 -3.74 -12.81 10.04
CA GLY A 145 -2.57 -12.82 9.17
C GLY A 145 -2.89 -12.71 7.68
N GLU A 146 -4.15 -12.85 7.27
CA GLU A 146 -4.54 -12.66 5.88
C GLU A 146 -4.70 -11.17 5.53
N VAL A 147 -4.57 -10.89 4.24
CA VAL A 147 -4.64 -9.55 3.66
C VAL A 147 -5.64 -9.54 2.52
N LEU A 148 -6.60 -8.63 2.57
CA LEU A 148 -7.46 -8.30 1.46
C LEU A 148 -6.89 -7.08 0.73
N TRP A 149 -6.56 -7.24 -0.54
CA TRP A 149 -6.05 -6.16 -1.38
C TRP A 149 -7.02 -5.87 -2.52
N TYR A 150 -7.41 -4.61 -2.62
CA TYR A 150 -8.17 -4.08 -3.75
C TYR A 150 -7.32 -3.00 -4.41
N ALA A 151 -6.92 -3.24 -5.66
CA ALA A 151 -6.12 -2.31 -6.44
C ALA A 151 -6.96 -1.46 -7.39
N GLY A 152 -8.30 -1.45 -7.28
CA GLY A 152 -9.22 -0.90 -8.26
C GLY A 152 -9.81 -1.97 -9.19
N GLY A 153 -10.87 -1.60 -9.92
CA GLY A 153 -11.57 -2.50 -10.85
C GLY A 153 -12.74 -3.25 -10.23
N ASP A 154 -12.95 -4.50 -10.63
CA ASP A 154 -14.13 -5.30 -10.25
C ASP A 154 -13.85 -6.35 -9.17
N LYS A 155 -12.60 -6.49 -8.72
CA LYS A 155 -12.17 -7.58 -7.82
C LYS A 155 -11.22 -7.10 -6.73
N ALA A 156 -11.47 -7.57 -5.52
CA ALA A 156 -10.49 -7.61 -4.43
C ALA A 156 -9.94 -9.04 -4.32
N VAL A 157 -8.70 -9.18 -3.89
CA VAL A 157 -7.99 -10.46 -3.80
C VAL A 157 -7.49 -10.68 -2.38
N ALA A 158 -7.75 -11.86 -1.82
CA ALA A 158 -7.24 -12.27 -0.53
C ALA A 158 -5.86 -12.94 -0.67
N TYR A 159 -5.00 -12.70 0.30
CA TYR A 159 -3.63 -13.20 0.37
C TYR A 159 -3.34 -13.75 1.76
N SER A 160 -2.49 -14.78 1.82
CA SER A 160 -1.91 -15.27 3.06
C SER A 160 -0.94 -14.26 3.69
N ALA A 161 -0.49 -14.52 4.91
CA ALA A 161 0.59 -13.77 5.56
C ALA A 161 1.92 -13.76 4.77
N SER A 162 2.12 -14.72 3.87
CA SER A 162 3.29 -14.82 2.98
C SER A 162 3.01 -14.25 1.58
N TRP A 163 1.92 -13.50 1.42
CA TRP A 163 1.44 -12.91 0.18
C TRP A 163 1.09 -13.90 -0.94
N ARG A 164 0.80 -15.17 -0.59
CA ARG A 164 0.26 -16.12 -1.55
C ARG A 164 -1.22 -15.83 -1.76
N LYS A 165 -1.65 -15.66 -3.01
CA LYS A 165 -3.07 -15.51 -3.37
C LYS A 165 -3.88 -16.71 -2.86
N LEU A 166 -5.04 -16.44 -2.26
CA LEU A 166 -5.97 -17.43 -1.71
C LEU A 166 -7.09 -17.76 -2.72
#